data_AF-A0A842LAK5-F1
#
_entry.id   AF-A0A842LAK5-F1
#
_cell.length_a   1.000
_cell.length_b   1.000
_cell.length_c   1.000
_cell.angle_alpha   90.00
_cell.angle_beta   90.00
_cell.angle_gamma   90.00
#
_symmetry.space_group_name_H-M   'P 1'
#
loop_
_entity.id
_entity.type
_entity.pdbx_description
1 polymer ?
#
loop_
_entity_poly.entity_id
_entity_poly.type
_entity_poly.pdbx_seq_one_letter_code
_entity_poly.pdbx_strand_id
1 'polypeptide(L)'
;MKLTQNALKVLKERYLLKDEKGKIIETPKGMFRRVAIAVAQAEEKYGGDVETTAKEFYEIMSKLEFLPNSPTLMNAGTPINQLSACFVVPIEDSMESIFDALKYMALIHKSGGGVGFSFSHLRPKGDIVGSTMGVASGPVSFMRIFDVATEVIKQGGRRRGANMGILDVNHPDIIEFIEAKKEEGAFSNFNLSVMVTDEFMDGIESNVEYELINPRTGEVTGSVPTRDIFNRMVKMAWKRGDPGILFKDTINKANPTPALGSIEATNPCVSPETWVMTSNGPRQVKELIGKNCKIILNSREWRSYGGFFPTGTKQLYRLETVEGFHLRLTADHKILRLSSDDQLEWRRLSELKIGDK
;
A
#
# COMPACT_ATOMS: atom_id res chain seq x y z
N MET A 1 -0.32 -18.97 25.42
CA MET A 1 -0.06 -18.51 24.04
C MET A 1 0.58 -19.62 23.22
N LYS A 2 -0.11 -20.11 22.18
CA LYS A 2 0.42 -21.06 21.20
C LYS A 2 0.54 -20.32 19.86
N LEU A 3 1.75 -20.20 19.33
CA LEU A 3 2.01 -19.58 18.02
C LEU A 3 2.44 -20.64 17.02
N THR A 4 2.06 -20.48 15.76
CA THR A 4 2.48 -21.39 14.68
C THR A 4 3.99 -21.24 14.41
N GLN A 5 4.61 -22.26 13.82
CA GLN A 5 6.02 -22.19 13.43
C GLN A 5 6.28 -21.04 12.44
N ASN A 6 5.34 -20.80 11.52
CA ASN A 6 5.42 -19.68 10.58
C ASN A 6 5.39 -18.32 11.29
N ALA A 7 4.49 -18.13 12.26
CA ALA A 7 4.44 -16.90 13.05
C ALA A 7 5.75 -16.70 13.82
N LEU A 8 6.30 -17.75 14.42
CA LEU A 8 7.58 -17.68 15.13
C LEU A 8 8.74 -17.30 14.20
N LYS A 9 8.76 -17.79 12.97
CA LYS A 9 9.77 -17.41 11.97
C LYS A 9 9.68 -15.91 11.65
N VAL A 10 8.49 -15.41 11.36
CA VAL A 10 8.25 -13.98 11.06
C VAL A 10 8.64 -13.09 12.25
N LEU A 11 8.27 -13.48 13.47
CA LEU A 11 8.62 -12.75 14.68
C LEU A 11 10.15 -12.64 14.85
N LYS A 12 10.87 -13.75 14.70
CA LYS A 12 12.34 -13.79 14.79
C LYS A 12 13.03 -12.94 13.73
N GLU A 13 12.51 -12.94 12.51
CA GLU A 13 13.10 -12.17 11.42
C GLU A 13 12.91 -10.67 11.63
N ARG A 14 11.70 -10.23 12.01
CA ARG A 14 11.29 -8.81 11.85
C ARG A 14 10.86 -8.08 13.13
N TYR A 15 10.41 -8.78 14.16
CA TYR A 15 9.72 -8.13 15.30
C TYR A 15 10.50 -8.19 16.62
N LEU A 16 11.10 -9.34 16.93
CA LEU A 16 11.81 -9.52 18.19
C LEU A 16 13.07 -8.66 18.23
N LEU A 17 13.33 -8.03 19.37
CA LEU A 17 14.55 -7.24 19.57
C LEU A 17 15.81 -8.11 19.42
N LYS A 18 16.83 -7.48 18.87
CA LYS A 18 18.16 -8.04 18.65
C LYS A 18 19.20 -7.14 19.30
N ASP A 19 20.27 -7.73 19.81
CA ASP A 19 21.44 -6.97 20.27
C ASP A 19 22.27 -6.44 19.08
N GLU A 20 23.35 -5.72 19.38
CA GLU A 20 24.27 -5.15 18.39
C GLU A 20 24.95 -6.21 17.52
N LYS A 21 25.02 -7.47 17.99
CA LYS A 21 25.57 -8.61 17.25
C LYS A 21 24.50 -9.34 16.44
N GLY A 22 23.26 -8.83 16.44
CA GLY A 22 22.13 -9.40 15.71
C GLY A 22 21.48 -10.61 16.39
N LYS A 23 21.88 -10.98 17.61
CA LYS A 23 21.29 -12.09 18.36
C LYS A 23 19.96 -11.66 18.95
N ILE A 24 18.93 -12.50 18.80
CA ILE A 24 17.60 -12.26 19.36
C ILE A 24 17.68 -12.31 20.89
N ILE A 25 17.26 -11.22 21.55
CA ILE A 25 17.26 -11.06 23.01
C ILE A 25 15.86 -11.03 23.61
N GLU A 26 14.83 -11.10 22.77
CA GLU A 26 13.43 -11.00 23.19
C GLU A 26 12.64 -12.25 22.79
N THR A 27 11.72 -12.67 23.66
CA THR A 27 10.74 -13.73 23.35
C THR A 27 9.43 -13.13 22.88
N PRO A 28 8.55 -13.86 22.16
CA PRO A 28 7.22 -13.34 21.80
C PRO A 28 6.39 -12.83 22.98
N LYS A 29 6.47 -13.51 24.14
CA LYS A 29 5.82 -13.03 25.38
C LYS A 29 6.47 -11.73 25.89
N GLY A 30 7.81 -11.66 25.83
CA GLY A 30 8.56 -10.46 26.16
C GLY A 30 8.16 -9.26 25.30
N MET A 31 8.03 -9.46 23.98
CA MET A 31 7.56 -8.45 23.04
C MET A 31 6.17 -7.92 23.41
N PHE A 32 5.19 -8.80 23.62
CA PHE A 32 3.85 -8.37 24.02
C PHE A 32 3.85 -7.65 25.36
N ARG A 33 4.67 -8.08 26.33
CA ARG A 33 4.80 -7.40 27.62
C ARG A 33 5.41 -6.00 27.46
N ARG A 34 6.48 -5.86 26.68
CA ARG A 34 7.11 -4.57 26.37
C ARG A 34 6.10 -3.62 25.73
N VAL A 35 5.38 -4.09 24.72
CA VAL A 35 4.38 -3.27 24.00
C VAL A 35 3.26 -2.85 24.96
N ALA A 36 2.73 -3.77 25.75
CA ALA A 36 1.64 -3.49 26.68
C ALA A 36 2.03 -2.42 27.72
N ILE A 37 3.20 -2.57 28.35
CA ILE A 37 3.73 -1.59 29.31
C ILE A 37 3.94 -0.23 28.64
N ALA A 38 4.63 -0.20 27.50
CA ALA A 38 4.96 1.04 26.82
C ALA A 38 3.72 1.83 26.36
N VAL A 39 2.65 1.16 25.93
CA VAL A 39 1.40 1.82 25.54
C VAL A 39 0.60 2.26 26.77
N ALA A 40 0.56 1.46 27.83
CA ALA A 40 -0.15 1.78 29.06
C ALA A 40 0.45 2.97 29.83
N GLN A 41 1.71 3.33 29.59
CA GLN A 41 2.32 4.55 30.17
C GLN A 41 1.53 5.83 29.84
N ALA A 42 0.71 5.83 28.79
CA ALA A 42 -0.18 6.96 28.51
C ALA A 42 -1.15 7.26 29.67
N GLU A 43 -1.52 6.26 30.47
CA GLU A 43 -2.44 6.42 31.61
C GLU A 43 -1.91 7.39 32.68
N GLU A 44 -0.58 7.53 32.82
CA GLU A 44 0.02 8.52 33.73
C GLU A 44 -0.44 9.95 33.41
N LYS A 45 -0.75 10.22 32.13
CA LYS A 45 -1.25 11.52 31.66
C LYS A 45 -2.76 11.68 31.82
N TYR A 46 -3.51 10.58 31.79
CA TYR A 46 -4.98 10.60 31.78
C TYR A 46 -5.61 10.16 33.11
N GLY A 47 -4.80 9.84 34.11
CA GLY A 47 -5.24 9.52 35.48
C GLY A 47 -5.70 8.07 35.67
N GLY A 48 -5.33 7.16 34.76
CA GLY A 48 -5.62 5.74 34.89
C GLY A 48 -4.50 4.95 35.57
N ASP A 49 -4.74 3.65 35.75
CA ASP A 49 -3.76 2.74 36.36
C ASP A 49 -2.94 2.01 35.27
N VAL A 50 -1.65 2.32 35.23
CA VAL A 50 -0.71 1.78 34.22
C VAL A 50 -0.60 0.26 34.33
N GLU A 51 -0.55 -0.29 35.55
CA GLU A 51 -0.31 -1.73 35.75
C GLU A 51 -1.51 -2.57 35.30
N THR A 52 -2.72 -2.17 35.70
CA THR A 52 -3.97 -2.81 35.29
C THR A 52 -4.14 -2.74 33.79
N THR A 53 -3.94 -1.55 33.20
CA THR A 53 -4.08 -1.34 31.75
C THR A 53 -3.04 -2.16 30.96
N ALA A 54 -1.78 -2.20 31.41
CA ALA A 54 -0.75 -3.02 30.78
C ALA A 54 -1.08 -4.52 30.85
N LYS A 55 -1.68 -4.98 31.96
CA LYS A 55 -2.11 -6.37 32.08
C LYS A 55 -3.22 -6.69 31.09
N GLU A 56 -4.23 -5.84 30.97
CA GLU A 56 -5.34 -6.00 30.02
C GLU A 56 -4.84 -6.02 28.57
N PHE A 57 -3.97 -5.07 28.19
CA PHE A 57 -3.35 -5.03 26.86
C PHE A 57 -2.52 -6.28 26.57
N TYR A 58 -1.75 -6.78 27.54
CA TYR A 58 -1.00 -8.01 27.38
C TYR A 58 -1.92 -9.21 27.17
N GLU A 59 -3.01 -9.30 27.94
CA GLU A 59 -3.97 -10.40 27.85
C GLU A 59 -4.61 -10.49 26.46
N ILE A 60 -5.17 -9.39 25.94
CA ILE A 60 -5.81 -9.37 24.61
C ILE A 60 -4.82 -9.69 23.48
N MET A 61 -3.58 -9.20 23.58
CA MET A 61 -2.53 -9.51 22.59
C MET A 61 -2.08 -10.96 22.68
N SER A 62 -1.92 -11.51 23.88
CA SER A 62 -1.47 -12.89 24.10
C SER A 62 -2.51 -13.94 23.67
N LYS A 63 -3.79 -13.56 23.70
CA LYS A 63 -4.92 -14.34 23.17
C LYS A 63 -5.14 -14.14 21.67
N LEU A 64 -4.42 -13.18 21.05
CA LEU A 64 -4.56 -12.78 19.64
C LEU A 64 -5.96 -12.23 19.32
N GLU A 65 -6.66 -11.69 20.32
CA GLU A 65 -7.96 -11.02 20.14
C GLU A 65 -7.76 -9.65 19.48
N PHE A 66 -6.63 -9.00 19.78
CA PHE A 66 -6.21 -7.75 19.17
C PHE A 66 -4.70 -7.73 18.98
N LEU A 67 -4.22 -7.17 17.86
CA LEU A 67 -2.83 -6.84 17.64
C LEU A 67 -2.72 -5.44 17.03
N PRO A 68 -1.85 -4.58 17.57
CA PRO A 68 -1.59 -3.29 16.94
C PRO A 68 -0.77 -3.47 15.65
N ASN A 69 -0.65 -2.40 14.86
CA ASN A 69 0.13 -2.43 13.63
C ASN A 69 1.61 -2.74 13.88
N SER A 70 2.31 -3.15 12.82
CA SER A 70 3.70 -3.62 12.90
C SER A 70 4.68 -2.65 13.59
N PRO A 71 4.71 -1.34 13.26
CA PRO A 71 5.55 -0.38 14.00
C PRO A 71 5.35 -0.38 15.51
N THR A 72 4.11 -0.52 16.02
CA THR A 72 3.87 -0.61 17.46
C THR A 72 4.58 -1.82 18.07
N LEU A 73 4.42 -3.00 17.45
CA LEU A 73 5.07 -4.23 17.92
C LEU A 73 6.60 -4.14 17.87
N MET A 74 7.13 -3.52 16.82
CA MET A 74 8.58 -3.40 16.58
C MET A 74 9.26 -2.36 17.48
N ASN A 75 8.59 -1.23 17.75
CA ASN A 75 9.24 -0.02 18.26
C ASN A 75 8.79 0.42 19.66
N ALA A 76 7.63 -0.02 20.17
CA ALA A 76 7.14 0.42 21.48
C ALA A 76 8.15 0.09 22.59
N GLY A 77 8.48 1.07 23.44
CA GLY A 77 9.45 0.89 24.53
C GLY A 77 10.90 0.74 24.04
N THR A 78 11.19 1.12 22.79
CA THR A 78 12.56 1.25 22.26
C THR A 78 12.90 2.73 22.06
N PRO A 79 14.18 3.11 21.87
CA PRO A 79 14.54 4.50 21.59
C PRO A 79 13.91 5.09 20.31
N ILE A 80 13.47 4.26 19.35
CA ILE A 80 12.79 4.74 18.13
C ILE A 80 11.37 5.23 18.46
N ASN A 81 10.64 4.48 19.28
CA ASN A 81 9.29 4.73 19.80
C ASN A 81 8.21 5.28 18.83
N GLN A 82 8.39 5.16 17.52
CA GLN A 82 7.42 5.56 16.52
C GLN A 82 6.44 4.41 16.27
N LEU A 83 5.16 4.60 16.60
CA LEU A 83 4.18 3.52 16.70
C LEU A 83 3.18 3.44 15.54
N SER A 84 3.04 4.49 14.74
CA SER A 84 2.09 4.63 13.64
C SER A 84 2.61 4.03 12.33
N ALA A 85 1.75 3.40 11.54
CA ALA A 85 2.13 2.83 10.24
C ALA A 85 1.85 3.74 9.04
N CYS A 86 0.96 4.72 9.18
CA CYS A 86 0.36 5.43 8.06
C CYS A 86 0.65 6.93 8.18
N PHE A 87 1.18 7.51 7.11
CA PHE A 87 1.50 8.92 7.02
C PHE A 87 1.08 9.48 5.67
N VAL A 88 0.81 10.78 5.65
CA VAL A 88 0.67 11.59 4.45
C VAL A 88 1.56 12.82 4.63
N VAL A 89 2.30 13.18 3.59
CA VAL A 89 3.18 14.35 3.59
C VAL A 89 2.81 15.23 2.39
N PRO A 90 2.50 16.52 2.59
CA PRO A 90 2.17 17.42 1.49
C PRO A 90 3.41 17.71 0.63
N ILE A 91 3.17 17.99 -0.64
CA ILE A 91 4.19 18.44 -1.58
C ILE A 91 3.63 19.68 -2.28
N GLU A 92 4.25 20.82 -2.03
CA GLU A 92 3.95 22.08 -2.69
C GLU A 92 4.86 22.26 -3.92
N ASP A 93 4.50 23.19 -4.82
CA ASP A 93 5.23 23.49 -6.05
C ASP A 93 6.52 24.30 -5.84
N SER A 94 7.41 23.78 -4.98
CA SER A 94 8.74 24.35 -4.71
C SER A 94 9.78 23.26 -4.47
N MET A 95 11.04 23.55 -4.79
CA MET A 95 12.14 22.61 -4.55
C MET A 95 12.32 22.33 -3.07
N GLU A 96 12.16 23.35 -2.23
CA GLU A 96 12.22 23.23 -0.78
C GLU A 96 11.17 22.23 -0.28
N SER A 97 9.92 22.36 -0.71
CA SER A 97 8.85 21.45 -0.30
C SER A 97 9.07 20.02 -0.80
N ILE A 98 9.46 19.86 -2.07
CA ILE A 98 9.76 18.54 -2.66
C ILE A 98 10.85 17.81 -1.89
N PHE A 99 11.96 18.49 -1.58
CA PHE A 99 13.09 17.87 -0.89
C PHE A 99 12.88 17.72 0.62
N ASP A 100 12.09 18.59 1.25
CA ASP A 100 11.63 18.39 2.62
C ASP A 100 10.70 17.17 2.72
N ALA A 101 9.76 17.00 1.78
CA ALA A 101 8.92 15.81 1.72
C ALA A 101 9.74 14.52 1.54
N LEU A 102 10.77 14.55 0.68
CA LEU A 102 11.71 13.44 0.51
C LEU A 102 12.48 13.12 1.81
N LYS A 103 12.95 14.15 2.52
CA LYS A 103 13.61 14.03 3.82
C LYS A 103 12.66 13.41 4.86
N TYR A 104 11.43 13.90 4.97
CA TYR A 104 10.44 13.37 5.90
C TYR A 104 10.09 11.92 5.57
N MET A 105 9.91 11.59 4.29
CA MET A 105 9.73 10.22 3.83
C MET A 105 10.85 9.32 4.34
N ALA A 106 12.10 9.75 4.20
CA ALA A 106 13.25 8.95 4.63
C ALA A 106 13.25 8.68 6.13
N LEU A 107 12.90 9.68 6.95
CA LEU A 107 12.79 9.53 8.40
C LEU A 107 11.62 8.63 8.82
N ILE A 108 10.49 8.72 8.13
CA ILE A 108 9.31 7.88 8.37
C ILE A 108 9.61 6.42 7.98
N HIS A 109 10.22 6.20 6.83
CA HIS A 109 10.62 4.85 6.39
C HIS A 109 11.66 4.23 7.31
N LYS A 110 12.62 5.02 7.81
CA LYS A 110 13.62 4.57 8.80
C LYS A 110 12.96 3.99 10.06
N SER A 111 11.82 4.53 10.46
CA SER A 111 11.03 4.06 11.62
C SER A 111 9.98 2.99 11.27
N GLY A 112 9.78 2.66 9.99
CA GLY A 112 8.92 1.58 9.51
C GLY A 112 7.51 2.00 9.05
N GLY A 113 7.26 3.30 8.95
CA GLY A 113 6.02 3.86 8.39
C GLY A 113 5.98 3.83 6.87
N GLY A 114 4.77 3.88 6.30
CA GLY A 114 4.53 4.11 4.87
C GLY A 114 3.93 5.50 4.66
N VAL A 115 4.22 6.12 3.51
CA VAL A 115 3.90 7.53 3.26
C VAL A 115 3.08 7.68 1.99
N GLY A 116 2.05 8.51 2.04
CA GLY A 116 1.34 8.96 0.86
C GLY A 116 1.62 10.40 0.49
N PHE A 117 1.55 10.67 -0.80
CA PHE A 117 1.80 11.98 -1.39
C PHE A 117 0.73 12.27 -2.42
N SER A 118 0.21 13.49 -2.40
CA SER A 118 -0.42 14.09 -3.56
C SER A 118 0.66 14.84 -4.33
N PHE A 119 0.84 14.51 -5.59
CA PHE A 119 1.72 15.26 -6.50
C PHE A 119 0.94 16.28 -7.34
N SER A 120 -0.36 16.45 -7.07
CA SER A 120 -1.28 17.27 -7.87
C SER A 120 -0.99 18.77 -7.83
N HIS A 121 -0.27 19.26 -6.81
CA HIS A 121 0.12 20.67 -6.72
C HIS A 121 1.34 21.02 -7.58
N LEU A 122 2.14 20.03 -7.98
CA LEU A 122 3.33 20.27 -8.79
C LEU A 122 2.93 20.72 -10.18
N ARG A 123 3.59 21.77 -10.69
CA ARG A 123 3.34 22.24 -12.06
C ARG A 123 3.65 21.14 -13.10
N PRO A 124 2.95 21.13 -14.24
CA PRO A 124 3.12 20.10 -15.24
C PRO A 124 4.47 20.22 -15.95
N LYS A 125 4.89 19.14 -16.58
CA LYS A 125 6.08 19.07 -17.41
C LYS A 125 6.02 20.11 -18.54
N GLY A 126 7.13 20.81 -18.75
CA GLY A 126 7.22 21.87 -19.75
C GLY A 126 6.75 23.25 -19.27
N ASP A 127 6.14 23.37 -18.08
CA ASP A 127 5.78 24.67 -17.52
C ASP A 127 7.02 25.51 -17.16
N ILE A 128 6.86 26.83 -17.11
CA ILE A 128 7.97 27.78 -16.91
C ILE A 128 8.48 27.73 -15.48
N VAL A 129 9.81 27.68 -15.32
CA VAL A 129 10.50 27.85 -14.03
C VAL A 129 11.02 29.28 -13.93
N GLY A 130 10.26 30.16 -13.27
CA GLY A 130 10.51 31.61 -13.26
C GLY A 130 11.90 32.03 -12.72
N SER A 131 12.53 31.23 -11.87
CA SER A 131 13.87 31.53 -11.33
C SER A 131 15.02 31.23 -12.29
N THR A 132 14.85 30.32 -13.24
CA THR A 132 15.91 29.87 -14.16
C THR A 132 15.57 30.06 -15.63
N MET A 133 14.34 30.48 -15.96
CA MET A 133 13.78 30.51 -17.32
C MET A 133 13.84 29.15 -18.03
N GLY A 134 13.99 28.06 -17.27
CA GLY A 134 13.97 26.68 -17.76
C GLY A 134 12.56 26.12 -17.82
N VAL A 135 12.47 24.84 -18.22
CA VAL A 135 11.23 24.06 -18.25
C VAL A 135 11.14 23.09 -17.07
N ALA A 136 9.96 22.94 -16.51
CA ALA A 136 9.68 22.04 -15.40
C ALA A 136 9.72 20.58 -15.85
N SER A 137 10.20 19.69 -14.98
CA SER A 137 10.27 18.25 -15.25
C SER A 137 8.93 17.52 -15.05
N GLY A 138 7.99 18.14 -14.34
CA GLY A 138 6.67 17.58 -14.00
C GLY A 138 6.68 16.58 -12.83
N PRO A 139 5.51 16.29 -12.23
CA PRO A 139 5.34 15.39 -11.08
C PRO A 139 5.94 13.99 -11.28
N VAL A 140 5.72 13.35 -12.44
CA VAL A 140 6.20 11.97 -12.68
C VAL A 140 7.72 11.87 -12.62
N SER A 141 8.43 12.91 -13.06
CA SER A 141 9.89 12.98 -12.95
C SER A 141 10.34 13.11 -11.50
N PHE A 142 9.69 13.94 -10.68
CA PHE A 142 10.03 14.07 -9.26
C PHE A 142 9.71 12.79 -8.48
N MET A 143 8.59 12.13 -8.78
CA MET A 143 8.24 10.83 -8.19
C MET A 143 9.36 9.79 -8.36
N ARG A 144 10.14 9.85 -9.45
CA ARG A 144 11.27 8.94 -9.66
C ARG A 144 12.36 9.10 -8.60
N ILE A 145 12.57 10.32 -8.10
CA ILE A 145 13.53 10.59 -7.01
C ILE A 145 13.08 9.87 -5.73
N PHE A 146 11.79 9.95 -5.40
CA PHE A 146 11.20 9.28 -4.23
C PHE A 146 11.29 7.75 -4.35
N ASP A 147 11.05 7.20 -5.55
CA ASP A 147 11.11 5.75 -5.81
C ASP A 147 12.52 5.20 -5.60
N VAL A 148 13.53 5.90 -6.15
CA VAL A 148 14.95 5.54 -6.02
C VAL A 148 15.42 5.69 -4.57
N ALA A 149 15.08 6.79 -3.91
CA ALA A 149 15.45 7.01 -2.51
C ALA A 149 14.89 5.90 -1.61
N THR A 150 13.64 5.47 -1.85
CA THR A 150 13.01 4.37 -1.09
C THR A 150 13.76 3.04 -1.26
N GLU A 151 14.25 2.74 -2.47
CA GLU A 151 15.03 1.52 -2.71
C GLU A 151 16.37 1.54 -1.97
N VAL A 152 17.02 2.70 -1.86
CA VAL A 152 18.28 2.85 -1.11
C VAL A 152 18.04 2.67 0.39
N ILE A 153 16.98 3.28 0.95
CA ILE A 153 16.66 3.22 2.38
C ILE A 153 16.29 1.79 2.82
N LYS A 154 15.64 1.02 1.94
CA LYS A 154 15.27 -0.38 2.17
C LYS A 154 16.46 -1.26 2.56
N GLN A 155 17.69 -0.93 2.15
CA GLN A 155 18.88 -1.71 2.47
C GLN A 155 19.29 -1.63 3.96
N GLY A 156 18.80 -0.65 4.72
CA GLY A 156 19.17 -0.45 6.14
C GLY A 156 18.07 -0.73 7.16
N GLY A 157 16.81 -0.93 6.74
CA GLY A 157 15.64 -1.02 7.63
C GLY A 157 15.10 -2.43 7.87
N ARG A 158 14.37 -2.64 8.98
CA ARG A 158 13.66 -3.92 9.28
C ARG A 158 12.48 -4.20 8.31
N ARG A 159 11.98 -3.18 7.62
CA ARG A 159 10.82 -3.22 6.71
C ARG A 159 11.12 -2.41 5.45
N ARG A 160 10.63 -2.89 4.30
CA ARG A 160 10.61 -2.14 3.04
C ARG A 160 9.67 -0.92 3.18
N GLY A 161 10.19 0.28 2.90
CA GLY A 161 9.38 1.50 2.77
C GLY A 161 8.38 1.36 1.62
N ALA A 162 7.21 1.95 1.79
CA ALA A 162 6.15 1.91 0.79
C ALA A 162 5.56 3.31 0.63
N ASN A 163 5.33 3.69 -0.63
CA ASN A 163 4.77 4.98 -0.97
C ASN A 163 3.40 4.85 -1.65
N MET A 164 2.52 5.81 -1.42
CA MET A 164 1.34 6.08 -2.25
C MET A 164 1.62 7.34 -3.06
N GLY A 165 1.45 7.26 -4.38
CA GLY A 165 1.55 8.39 -5.29
C GLY A 165 0.19 8.66 -5.88
N ILE A 166 -0.30 9.88 -5.72
CA ILE A 166 -1.61 10.30 -6.18
C ILE A 166 -1.48 11.50 -7.09
N LEU A 167 -2.28 11.50 -8.15
CA LEU A 167 -2.43 12.64 -9.05
C LEU A 167 -3.91 12.83 -9.37
N ASP A 168 -4.34 14.09 -9.38
CA ASP A 168 -5.72 14.48 -9.72
C ASP A 168 -5.97 14.23 -11.21
N VAL A 169 -7.19 13.77 -11.53
CA VAL A 169 -7.56 13.36 -12.88
C VAL A 169 -7.53 14.50 -13.91
N ASN A 170 -7.67 15.74 -13.45
CA ASN A 170 -7.57 16.95 -14.28
C ASN A 170 -6.14 17.49 -14.40
N HIS A 171 -5.13 16.82 -13.83
CA HIS A 171 -3.75 17.28 -13.95
C HIS A 171 -3.23 17.09 -15.39
N PRO A 172 -2.48 18.05 -16.00
CA PRO A 172 -2.05 17.94 -17.40
C PRO A 172 -1.19 16.71 -17.69
N ASP A 173 -0.38 16.27 -16.71
CA ASP A 173 0.45 15.07 -16.81
C ASP A 173 -0.29 13.76 -16.45
N ILE A 174 -1.63 13.74 -16.38
CA ILE A 174 -2.40 12.56 -15.95
C ILE A 174 -2.14 11.33 -16.83
N ILE A 175 -1.97 11.52 -18.15
CA ILE A 175 -1.70 10.41 -19.08
C ILE A 175 -0.30 9.82 -18.82
N GLU A 176 0.71 10.66 -18.58
CA GLU A 176 2.06 10.21 -18.24
C GLU A 176 2.04 9.47 -16.90
N PHE A 177 1.27 9.94 -15.93
CA PHE A 177 1.11 9.30 -14.62
C PHE A 177 0.42 7.93 -14.70
N ILE A 178 -0.68 7.80 -15.46
CA ILE A 178 -1.39 6.53 -15.66
C ILE A 178 -0.46 5.48 -16.27
N GLU A 179 0.40 5.90 -17.21
CA GLU A 179 1.35 5.02 -17.90
C GLU A 179 2.70 4.87 -17.17
N ALA A 180 2.90 5.49 -16.00
CA ALA A 180 4.19 5.52 -15.31
C ALA A 180 4.76 4.12 -15.01
N LYS A 181 3.89 3.14 -14.76
CA LYS A 181 4.24 1.71 -14.50
C LYS A 181 4.16 0.80 -15.73
N LYS A 182 4.13 1.38 -16.94
CA LYS A 182 4.05 0.61 -18.19
C LYS A 182 5.20 -0.36 -18.36
N GLU A 183 6.42 0.09 -18.05
CA GLU A 183 7.63 -0.73 -18.04
C GLU A 183 7.76 -1.50 -16.73
N GLU A 184 8.23 -2.75 -16.82
CA GLU A 184 8.39 -3.60 -15.65
C GLU A 184 9.48 -3.06 -14.71
N GLY A 185 9.20 -3.04 -13.42
CA GLY A 185 10.12 -2.52 -12.40
C GLY A 185 10.13 -0.99 -12.24
N ALA A 186 9.42 -0.24 -13.09
CA ALA A 186 9.23 1.20 -12.87
C ALA A 186 8.33 1.46 -11.65
N PHE A 187 8.72 2.44 -10.80
CA PHE A 187 7.94 2.86 -9.63
C PHE A 187 7.58 1.70 -8.67
N SER A 188 8.52 0.77 -8.49
CA SER A 188 8.29 -0.46 -7.72
C SER A 188 8.07 -0.24 -6.22
N ASN A 189 8.39 0.95 -5.71
CA ASN A 189 8.18 1.34 -4.31
C ASN A 189 6.92 2.20 -4.12
N PHE A 190 6.17 2.45 -5.18
CA PHE A 190 4.90 3.18 -5.16
C PHE A 190 3.73 2.24 -5.42
N ASN A 191 2.59 2.49 -4.76
CA ASN A 191 1.27 2.26 -5.32
C ASN A 191 0.80 3.57 -5.95
N LEU A 192 0.20 3.51 -7.14
CA LEU A 192 -0.30 4.70 -7.82
C LEU A 192 -1.82 4.70 -7.80
N SER A 193 -2.44 5.86 -7.60
CA SER A 193 -3.89 6.03 -7.72
C SER A 193 -4.23 7.38 -8.34
N VAL A 194 -5.25 7.39 -9.20
CA VAL A 194 -5.81 8.63 -9.74
C VAL A 194 -6.91 9.10 -8.80
N MET A 195 -6.83 10.37 -8.39
CA MET A 195 -7.89 11.02 -7.62
C MET A 195 -8.93 11.58 -8.60
N VAL A 196 -10.11 10.95 -8.65
CA VAL A 196 -11.21 11.30 -9.55
C VAL A 196 -12.32 12.03 -8.81
N THR A 197 -13.06 12.88 -9.53
CA THR A 197 -14.25 13.57 -9.05
C THR A 197 -15.53 12.92 -9.57
N ASP A 198 -16.66 13.20 -8.93
CA ASP A 198 -18.00 12.81 -9.38
C ASP A 198 -18.26 13.39 -10.78
N GLU A 199 -17.82 14.63 -11.04
CA GLU A 199 -17.89 15.26 -12.37
C GLU A 199 -17.17 14.45 -13.45
N PHE A 200 -15.93 14.01 -13.18
CA PHE A 200 -15.20 13.16 -14.12
C PHE A 200 -15.95 11.85 -14.36
N MET A 201 -16.46 11.21 -13.30
CA MET A 201 -17.14 9.93 -13.38
C MET A 201 -18.45 10.02 -14.17
N ASP A 202 -19.27 11.05 -13.93
CA ASP A 202 -20.49 11.33 -14.70
C ASP A 202 -20.16 11.63 -16.16
N GLY A 203 -19.06 12.34 -16.40
CA GLY A 203 -18.55 12.65 -17.73
C GLY A 203 -18.17 11.42 -18.57
N ILE A 204 -17.84 10.27 -17.97
CA ILE A 204 -17.51 9.02 -18.69
C ILE A 204 -18.73 8.48 -19.45
N GLU A 205 -19.92 8.56 -18.87
CA GLU A 205 -21.15 8.05 -19.49
C GLU A 205 -21.43 8.78 -20.81
N SER A 206 -21.26 10.11 -20.81
CA SER A 206 -21.50 10.98 -21.97
C SER A 206 -20.27 11.22 -22.85
N ASN A 207 -19.10 10.70 -22.47
CA ASN A 207 -17.81 10.92 -23.15
C ASN A 207 -17.49 12.39 -23.40
N VAL A 208 -17.61 13.22 -22.36
CA VAL A 208 -17.33 14.66 -22.47
C VAL A 208 -15.83 14.93 -22.61
N GLU A 209 -15.49 16.06 -23.23
CA GLU A 209 -14.14 16.62 -23.17
C GLU A 209 -13.86 17.10 -21.75
N TYR A 210 -12.83 16.54 -21.12
CA TYR A 210 -12.46 16.86 -19.75
C TYR A 210 -11.26 17.81 -19.74
N GLU A 211 -11.41 18.96 -19.12
CA GLU A 211 -10.38 20.00 -19.08
C GLU A 211 -9.22 19.60 -18.16
N LEU A 212 -8.00 19.82 -18.65
CA LEU A 212 -6.77 19.64 -17.90
C LEU A 212 -6.28 21.00 -17.41
N ILE A 213 -6.09 21.14 -16.11
CA ILE A 213 -5.90 22.42 -15.43
C ILE A 213 -4.49 22.47 -14.83
N ASN A 214 -3.71 23.49 -15.19
CA ASN A 214 -2.41 23.71 -14.55
C ASN A 214 -2.64 24.15 -13.08
N PRO A 215 -2.17 23.38 -12.07
CA PRO A 215 -2.41 23.70 -10.67
C PRO A 215 -1.78 25.03 -10.24
N ARG A 216 -0.75 25.51 -10.94
CA ARG A 216 -0.06 26.77 -10.64
C ARG A 216 -0.82 27.99 -11.15
N THR A 217 -1.39 27.92 -12.36
CA THR A 217 -2.05 29.08 -13.00
C THR A 217 -3.57 29.04 -12.90
N GLY A 218 -4.15 27.86 -12.66
CA GLY A 218 -5.60 27.64 -12.75
C GLY A 218 -6.15 27.66 -14.18
N GLU A 219 -5.28 27.75 -15.19
CA GLU A 219 -5.68 27.82 -16.59
C GLU A 219 -5.82 26.43 -17.21
N VAL A 220 -6.76 26.31 -18.15
CA VAL A 220 -6.93 25.11 -18.98
C VAL A 220 -5.77 25.01 -19.96
N THR A 221 -5.01 23.92 -19.88
CA THR A 221 -3.87 23.65 -20.78
C THR A 221 -4.25 22.75 -21.96
N GLY A 222 -5.41 22.12 -21.89
CA GLY A 222 -5.93 21.22 -22.92
C GLY A 222 -7.18 20.48 -22.44
N SER A 223 -7.76 19.66 -23.29
CA SER A 223 -8.84 18.73 -22.90
C SER A 223 -8.58 17.35 -23.46
N VAL A 224 -9.16 16.34 -22.80
CA VAL A 224 -9.11 14.93 -23.24
C VAL A 224 -10.47 14.30 -22.98
N PRO A 225 -11.01 13.47 -23.89
CA PRO A 225 -12.24 12.73 -23.62
C PRO A 225 -12.14 11.91 -22.33
N THR A 226 -13.16 11.99 -21.46
CA THR A 226 -13.20 11.24 -20.20
C THR A 226 -13.01 9.74 -20.41
N ARG A 227 -13.59 9.16 -21.46
CA ARG A 227 -13.40 7.73 -21.76
C ARG A 227 -11.97 7.41 -22.17
N ASP A 228 -11.23 8.33 -22.77
CA ASP A 228 -9.84 8.08 -23.16
C ASP A 228 -8.95 7.98 -21.92
N ILE A 229 -9.13 8.89 -20.95
CA ILE A 229 -8.45 8.82 -19.64
C ILE A 229 -8.84 7.50 -18.94
N PHE A 230 -10.14 7.24 -18.81
CA PHE A 230 -10.64 6.07 -18.09
C PHE A 230 -10.22 4.74 -18.73
N ASN A 231 -10.27 4.63 -20.06
CA ASN A 231 -9.83 3.43 -20.79
C ASN A 231 -8.33 3.18 -20.59
N ARG A 232 -7.50 4.23 -20.52
CA ARG A 232 -6.07 4.09 -20.20
C ARG A 232 -5.87 3.61 -18.77
N MET A 233 -6.61 4.15 -17.81
CA MET A 233 -6.58 3.67 -16.42
C MET A 233 -6.95 2.19 -16.34
N VAL A 234 -8.07 1.78 -16.94
CA VAL A 234 -8.53 0.38 -16.96
C VAL A 234 -7.51 -0.53 -17.63
N LYS A 235 -6.95 -0.12 -18.78
CA LYS A 235 -5.93 -0.90 -19.50
C LYS A 235 -4.66 -1.08 -18.67
N MET A 236 -4.21 -0.03 -17.99
CA MET A 236 -3.03 -0.09 -17.13
C MET A 236 -3.28 -0.93 -15.88
N ALA A 237 -4.44 -0.75 -15.23
CA ALA A 237 -4.85 -1.56 -14.08
C ALA A 237 -4.93 -3.05 -14.46
N TRP A 238 -5.46 -3.37 -15.64
CA TRP A 238 -5.47 -4.74 -16.17
C TRP A 238 -4.07 -5.28 -16.40
N LYS A 239 -3.16 -4.47 -16.96
CA LYS A 239 -1.79 -4.90 -17.31
C LYS A 239 -0.88 -5.02 -16.07
N ARG A 240 -1.05 -4.17 -15.06
CA ARG A 240 -0.06 -3.95 -13.99
C ARG A 240 -0.64 -3.90 -12.56
N GLY A 241 -1.96 -3.87 -12.40
CA GLY A 241 -2.61 -3.64 -11.09
C GLY A 241 -2.65 -2.18 -10.64
N ASP A 242 -2.14 -1.25 -11.46
CA ASP A 242 -2.08 0.19 -11.21
C ASP A 242 -2.48 0.98 -12.48
N PRO A 243 -3.02 2.20 -12.36
CA PRO A 243 -3.31 2.88 -11.10
C PRO A 243 -4.64 2.43 -10.48
N GLY A 244 -4.77 2.57 -9.16
CA GLY A 244 -6.03 2.54 -8.44
C GLY A 244 -6.85 3.82 -8.64
N ILE A 245 -8.00 3.90 -7.97
CA ILE A 245 -8.90 5.06 -8.02
C ILE A 245 -9.20 5.52 -6.59
N LEU A 246 -9.16 6.83 -6.37
CA LEU A 246 -9.62 7.49 -5.15
C LEU A 246 -10.73 8.48 -5.51
N PHE A 247 -11.84 8.45 -4.79
CA PHE A 247 -13.01 9.30 -5.08
C PHE A 247 -12.95 10.56 -4.22
N LYS A 248 -12.44 11.66 -4.79
CA LYS A 248 -12.16 12.92 -4.09
C LYS A 248 -13.37 13.46 -3.34
N ASP A 249 -14.51 13.51 -4.02
CA ASP A 249 -15.74 14.09 -3.48
C ASP A 249 -16.33 13.22 -2.37
N THR A 250 -16.33 11.90 -2.55
CA THR A 250 -16.77 10.97 -1.51
C THR A 250 -15.88 11.06 -0.26
N ILE A 251 -14.56 11.08 -0.43
CA ILE A 251 -13.59 11.20 0.67
C ILE A 251 -13.83 12.51 1.42
N ASN A 252 -13.96 13.63 0.71
CA ASN A 252 -14.07 14.95 1.34
C ASN A 252 -15.47 15.24 1.89
N LYS A 253 -16.52 14.65 1.33
CA LYS A 253 -17.86 14.66 1.92
C LYS A 253 -17.89 13.95 3.28
N ALA A 254 -17.05 12.93 3.45
CA ALA A 254 -16.90 12.20 4.71
C ALA A 254 -15.78 12.74 5.62
N ASN A 255 -15.10 13.82 5.23
CA ASN A 255 -14.03 14.42 6.02
C ASN A 255 -14.62 15.00 7.33
N PRO A 256 -14.23 14.49 8.53
CA PRO A 256 -14.76 14.98 9.80
C PRO A 256 -14.19 16.35 10.19
N THR A 257 -13.14 16.81 9.52
CA THR A 257 -12.42 18.06 9.82
C THR A 257 -12.20 18.91 8.57
N PRO A 258 -13.26 19.27 7.82
CA PRO A 258 -13.12 19.98 6.54
C PRO A 258 -12.51 21.39 6.70
N ALA A 259 -12.65 22.00 7.88
CA ALA A 259 -12.06 23.30 8.19
C ALA A 259 -10.52 23.28 8.25
N LEU A 260 -9.90 22.11 8.39
CA LEU A 260 -8.43 21.96 8.40
C LEU A 260 -7.85 21.76 7.01
N GLY A 261 -8.70 21.53 6.00
CA GLY A 261 -8.29 21.29 4.63
C GLY A 261 -8.94 20.05 4.01
N SER A 262 -8.74 19.92 2.70
CA SER A 262 -9.16 18.77 1.92
C SER A 262 -8.23 17.58 2.16
N ILE A 263 -8.78 16.37 2.15
CA ILE A 263 -8.00 15.14 2.10
C ILE A 263 -7.65 14.89 0.63
N GLU A 264 -6.37 15.02 0.33
CA GLU A 264 -5.83 14.96 -1.05
C GLU A 264 -4.95 13.73 -1.28
N ALA A 265 -4.60 13.01 -0.20
CA ALA A 265 -3.82 11.80 -0.29
C ALA A 265 -4.24 10.76 0.75
N THR A 266 -3.93 9.50 0.46
CA THR A 266 -4.08 8.38 1.38
C THR A 266 -2.72 7.76 1.67
N ASN A 267 -2.61 7.01 2.75
CA ASN A 267 -1.46 6.13 2.96
C ASN A 267 -1.45 4.97 1.91
N PRO A 268 -0.36 4.17 1.83
CA PRO A 268 -0.17 3.12 0.82
C PRO A 268 -1.22 2.03 0.67
N CYS A 269 -2.18 1.89 1.60
CA CYS A 269 -3.06 0.72 1.65
C CYS A 269 -4.54 1.10 1.60
N VAL A 270 -5.26 0.64 0.58
CA VAL A 270 -6.62 0.12 0.74
C VAL A 270 -6.46 -1.34 1.14
N SER A 271 -6.95 -1.71 2.30
CA SER A 271 -6.69 -3.03 2.85
C SER A 271 -7.84 -3.98 2.52
N PRO A 272 -7.61 -5.30 2.46
CA PRO A 272 -8.71 -6.26 2.32
C PRO A 272 -9.75 -6.16 3.45
N GLU A 273 -9.40 -5.53 4.57
CA GLU A 273 -10.30 -5.22 5.69
C GLU A 273 -11.18 -3.98 5.46
N THR A 274 -10.97 -3.23 4.37
CA THR A 274 -11.81 -2.09 4.00
C THR A 274 -13.25 -2.53 3.87
N TRP A 275 -14.16 -1.83 4.55
CA TRP A 275 -15.58 -2.10 4.49
C TRP A 275 -16.19 -1.41 3.28
N VAL A 276 -16.96 -2.17 2.50
CA VAL A 276 -17.79 -1.68 1.41
C VAL A 276 -19.25 -2.02 1.69
N MET A 277 -20.16 -1.12 1.32
CA MET A 277 -21.59 -1.34 1.52
C MET A 277 -22.11 -2.32 0.48
N THR A 278 -22.82 -3.37 0.90
CA THR A 278 -23.48 -4.33 0.00
C THR A 278 -24.97 -4.41 0.31
N SER A 279 -25.75 -5.00 -0.59
CA SER A 279 -27.19 -5.26 -0.39
C SER A 279 -27.47 -6.12 0.85
N ASN A 280 -26.47 -6.88 1.32
CA ASN A 280 -26.56 -7.74 2.49
C ASN A 280 -25.91 -7.10 3.74
N GLY A 281 -25.74 -5.77 3.71
CA GLY A 281 -25.04 -4.96 4.72
C GLY A 281 -23.56 -4.73 4.39
N PRO A 282 -22.84 -3.93 5.20
CA PRO A 282 -21.41 -3.73 5.06
C PRO A 282 -20.66 -5.07 5.05
N ARG A 283 -19.65 -5.21 4.19
CA ARG A 283 -18.73 -6.36 4.15
C ARG A 283 -17.32 -5.89 3.90
N GLN A 284 -16.33 -6.58 4.46
CA GLN A 284 -14.94 -6.29 4.15
C GLN A 284 -14.59 -6.76 2.73
N VAL A 285 -13.74 -6.02 2.02
CA VAL A 285 -13.31 -6.35 0.65
C VAL A 285 -12.83 -7.80 0.55
N LYS A 286 -12.08 -8.29 1.54
CA LYS A 286 -11.57 -9.67 1.64
C LYS A 286 -12.66 -10.74 1.62
N GLU A 287 -13.84 -10.41 2.11
CA GLU A 287 -14.98 -11.32 2.17
C GLU A 287 -15.72 -11.41 0.84
N LEU A 288 -15.49 -10.42 -0.03
CA LEU A 288 -16.14 -10.25 -1.33
C LEU A 288 -15.25 -10.67 -2.50
N ILE A 289 -13.97 -10.99 -2.26
CA ILE A 289 -13.06 -11.49 -3.29
C ILE A 289 -13.60 -12.83 -3.83
N GLY A 290 -13.80 -12.90 -5.15
CA GLY A 290 -14.28 -14.11 -5.82
C GLY A 290 -15.74 -14.46 -5.56
N LYS A 291 -16.54 -13.57 -4.95
CA LYS A 291 -17.97 -13.79 -4.69
C LYS A 291 -18.81 -12.79 -5.44
N ASN A 292 -19.88 -13.26 -6.08
CA ASN A 292 -20.92 -12.37 -6.59
C ASN A 292 -21.49 -11.56 -5.43
N CYS A 293 -21.44 -10.24 -5.54
CA CYS A 293 -21.98 -9.34 -4.54
C CYS A 293 -22.71 -8.18 -5.21
N LYS A 294 -23.63 -7.58 -4.47
CA LYS A 294 -24.38 -6.41 -4.90
C LYS A 294 -23.86 -5.26 -4.06
N ILE A 295 -23.05 -4.39 -4.63
CA ILE A 295 -22.44 -3.26 -3.93
C ILE A 295 -23.42 -2.09 -3.99
N ILE A 296 -23.62 -1.40 -2.88
CA ILE A 296 -24.44 -0.18 -2.84
C ILE A 296 -23.51 1.00 -3.05
N LEU A 297 -23.71 1.72 -4.17
CA LEU A 297 -23.04 2.96 -4.50
C LEU A 297 -24.13 4.00 -4.78
N ASN A 298 -24.06 5.15 -4.10
CA ASN A 298 -25.02 6.24 -4.25
C ASN A 298 -26.48 5.80 -4.07
N SER A 299 -26.73 4.96 -3.06
CA SER A 299 -28.06 4.38 -2.76
C SER A 299 -28.66 3.53 -3.89
N ARG A 300 -27.84 3.17 -4.90
CA ARG A 300 -28.22 2.28 -6.00
C ARG A 300 -27.43 0.98 -5.89
N GLU A 301 -28.07 -0.11 -6.26
CA GLU A 301 -27.49 -1.44 -6.19
C GLU A 301 -26.79 -1.80 -7.50
N TRP A 302 -25.50 -2.11 -7.41
CA TRP A 302 -24.66 -2.50 -8.53
C TRP A 302 -24.24 -3.95 -8.38
N ARG A 303 -24.55 -4.77 -9.39
CA ARG A 303 -24.26 -6.20 -9.35
C ARG A 303 -22.82 -6.43 -9.83
N SER A 304 -21.95 -6.81 -8.90
CA SER A 304 -20.58 -7.22 -9.19
C SER A 304 -20.52 -8.74 -9.29
N TYR A 305 -20.24 -9.25 -10.49
CA TYR A 305 -20.05 -10.68 -10.73
C TYR A 305 -18.59 -11.04 -10.47
N GLY A 306 -18.35 -11.93 -9.51
CA GLY A 306 -17.01 -12.28 -9.00
C GLY A 306 -16.44 -11.32 -7.95
N GLY A 307 -17.11 -10.20 -7.66
CA GLY A 307 -16.66 -9.23 -6.67
C GLY A 307 -15.38 -8.53 -7.11
N PHE A 308 -14.34 -8.61 -6.27
CA PHE A 308 -12.97 -8.22 -6.64
C PHE A 308 -12.26 -9.40 -7.31
N PHE A 309 -11.53 -9.17 -8.40
CA PHE A 309 -11.17 -10.24 -9.35
C PHE A 309 -9.76 -10.86 -9.19
N PRO A 310 -9.63 -12.19 -9.39
CA PRO A 310 -8.36 -12.91 -9.50
C PRO A 310 -7.82 -12.95 -10.96
N THR A 311 -6.49 -13.04 -11.10
CA THR A 311 -5.71 -12.89 -12.37
C THR A 311 -5.71 -14.10 -13.31
N GLY A 312 -6.64 -15.05 -13.16
CA GLY A 312 -6.84 -16.15 -14.10
C GLY A 312 -7.27 -17.47 -13.47
N THR A 313 -7.62 -18.44 -14.32
CA THR A 313 -7.94 -19.82 -13.94
C THR A 313 -6.81 -20.72 -14.40
N LYS A 314 -6.14 -21.42 -13.48
CA LYS A 314 -5.08 -22.40 -13.78
C LYS A 314 -5.45 -23.74 -13.18
N GLN A 315 -5.21 -24.81 -13.94
CA GLN A 315 -5.34 -26.17 -13.44
C GLN A 315 -4.39 -26.38 -12.25
N LEU A 316 -4.94 -26.87 -11.15
CA LEU A 316 -4.19 -27.20 -9.94
C LEU A 316 -3.81 -28.68 -9.96
N TYR A 317 -2.56 -28.95 -9.63
CA TYR A 317 -2.01 -30.28 -9.46
C TYR A 317 -1.75 -30.51 -7.98
N ARG A 318 -1.90 -31.76 -7.53
CA ARG A 318 -1.53 -32.20 -6.18
C ARG A 318 -0.18 -32.89 -6.28
N LEU A 319 0.85 -32.29 -5.71
CA LEU A 319 2.14 -32.93 -5.46
C LEU A 319 2.04 -33.65 -4.11
N GLU A 320 2.46 -34.91 -4.07
CA GLU A 320 2.48 -35.72 -2.85
C GLU A 320 3.83 -36.43 -2.76
N THR A 321 4.53 -36.26 -1.63
CA THR A 321 5.82 -36.92 -1.39
C THR A 321 5.61 -38.28 -0.73
N VAL A 322 6.59 -39.16 -0.83
CA VAL A 322 6.55 -40.51 -0.23
C VAL A 322 6.40 -40.44 1.30
N GLU A 323 6.92 -39.39 1.92
CA GLU A 323 6.83 -39.10 3.35
C GLU A 323 5.45 -38.55 3.78
N GLY A 324 4.51 -38.39 2.85
CA GLY A 324 3.12 -37.99 3.12
C GLY A 324 2.85 -36.48 3.13
N PHE A 325 3.83 -35.66 2.74
CA PHE A 325 3.60 -34.23 2.54
C PHE A 325 2.86 -33.99 1.23
N HIS A 326 1.89 -33.08 1.23
CA HIS A 326 1.15 -32.73 0.01
C HIS A 326 1.03 -31.22 -0.17
N LEU A 327 1.06 -30.79 -1.43
CA LEU A 327 0.93 -29.39 -1.83
C LEU A 327 0.00 -29.31 -3.04
N ARG A 328 -0.88 -28.29 -3.09
CA ARG A 328 -1.69 -27.96 -4.27
C ARG A 328 -1.12 -26.72 -4.94
N LEU A 329 -0.74 -26.83 -6.21
CA LEU A 329 -0.01 -25.77 -6.92
C LEU A 329 -0.31 -25.82 -8.43
N THR A 330 -0.05 -24.72 -9.12
CA THR A 330 -0.16 -24.65 -10.59
C THR A 330 1.10 -25.23 -11.24
N ALA A 331 0.98 -25.65 -12.51
CA ALA A 331 2.08 -26.20 -13.32
C ALA A 331 3.39 -25.37 -13.31
N ASP A 332 3.29 -24.05 -13.15
CA ASP A 332 4.43 -23.12 -13.24
C ASP A 332 5.22 -22.99 -11.93
N HIS A 333 4.71 -23.50 -10.81
CA HIS A 333 5.41 -23.39 -9.53
C HIS A 333 6.72 -24.18 -9.58
N LYS A 334 7.81 -23.52 -9.18
CA LYS A 334 9.13 -24.17 -9.08
C LYS A 334 9.20 -24.97 -7.79
N ILE A 335 9.49 -26.26 -7.91
CA ILE A 335 9.77 -27.19 -6.82
C ILE A 335 11.26 -27.50 -6.85
N LEU A 336 11.90 -27.44 -5.68
CA LEU A 336 13.30 -27.82 -5.54
C LEU A 336 13.37 -29.34 -5.48
N ARG A 337 14.13 -29.95 -6.38
CA ARG A 337 14.38 -31.39 -6.42
C ARG A 337 15.88 -31.67 -6.35
N LEU A 338 16.23 -32.91 -6.06
CA LEU A 338 17.56 -33.46 -6.17
C LEU A 338 17.77 -34.03 -7.59
N SER A 339 18.84 -33.60 -8.26
CA SER A 339 19.23 -34.14 -9.58
C SER A 339 19.85 -35.54 -9.43
N SER A 340 20.12 -36.20 -10.56
CA SER A 340 20.84 -37.49 -10.57
C SER A 340 22.26 -37.41 -9.98
N ASP A 341 22.80 -36.20 -9.89
CA ASP A 341 24.17 -35.93 -9.44
C ASP A 341 24.18 -35.32 -8.02
N ASP A 342 23.09 -35.54 -7.27
CA ASP A 342 22.87 -35.03 -5.90
C ASP A 342 22.95 -33.50 -5.76
N GLN A 343 22.71 -32.75 -6.85
CA GLN A 343 22.64 -31.29 -6.83
C GLN A 343 21.19 -30.82 -6.73
N LEU A 344 20.96 -29.79 -5.93
CA LEU A 344 19.64 -29.16 -5.81
C LEU A 344 19.35 -28.31 -7.06
N GLU A 345 18.25 -28.61 -7.76
CA GLU A 345 17.80 -27.82 -8.90
C GLU A 345 16.32 -27.44 -8.80
N TRP A 346 15.99 -26.24 -9.28
CA TRP A 346 14.62 -25.76 -9.35
C TRP A 346 13.97 -26.19 -10.66
N ARG A 347 12.87 -26.94 -10.59
CA ARG A 347 12.09 -27.36 -11.75
C ARG A 347 10.65 -26.91 -11.63
N ARG A 348 10.03 -26.52 -12.74
CA ARG A 348 8.57 -26.29 -12.74
C ARG A 348 7.88 -27.62 -12.44
N LEU A 349 6.74 -27.57 -11.77
CA LEU A 349 5.94 -28.75 -11.50
C LEU A 349 5.58 -29.52 -12.78
N SER A 350 5.31 -28.81 -13.88
CA SER A 350 5.05 -29.43 -15.19
C SER A 350 6.22 -30.23 -15.76
N GLU A 351 7.43 -30.02 -15.24
CA GLU A 351 8.66 -30.71 -15.67
C GLU A 351 8.99 -31.91 -14.76
N LEU A 352 8.30 -32.06 -13.63
CA LEU A 352 8.52 -33.17 -12.69
C LEU A 352 7.86 -34.46 -13.17
N LYS A 353 8.50 -35.58 -12.88
CA LYS A 353 7.99 -36.93 -13.09
C LYS A 353 7.74 -37.62 -11.75
N ILE A 354 6.76 -38.52 -11.72
CA ILE A 354 6.53 -39.37 -10.55
C ILE A 354 7.81 -40.17 -10.27
N GLY A 355 8.34 -40.03 -9.05
CA GLY A 355 9.60 -40.66 -8.63
C GLY A 355 10.81 -39.73 -8.63
N ASP A 356 10.69 -38.48 -9.06
CA ASP A 356 11.73 -37.46 -8.83
C ASP A 356 11.95 -37.27 -7.32
N LYS A 357 13.22 -37.18 -6.91
CA LYS A 357 13.66 -37.08 -5.51
C LYS A 357 13.98 -35.67 -5.11
#